data_AF-A0A9E3FN45-F1
#
_entry.id   AF-A0A9E3FN45-F1
#
_cell.length_a   1.000
_cell.length_b   1.000
_cell.length_c   1.000
_cell.angle_alpha   90.00
_cell.angle_beta   90.00
_cell.angle_gamma   90.00
#
_symmetry.space_group_name_H-M   'P 1'
#
loop_
_entity.id
_entity.type
_entity.pdbx_description
1 polymer ?
#
loop_
_entity_poly.entity_id
_entity_poly.type
_entity_poly.pdbx_seq_one_letter_code
_entity_poly.pdbx_strand_id
1 'polypeptide(L)'
;MARRLPRKDVVVIGLGWTGSIVSLELARSGLDVVAIERGPWRDTATDFNIGTAADELRYAVRHDLFLRPKQETMTMRNNPSQTALPIRKWGSFLPGNGVGGAGLHWNGQTWRFLPDDFRIRSHIVERYGSEILPGENHIQDWPVSYEELEPYYDKFEYVAGISGKAGNVKGEIQSGGNPFEGARSRDYPTPPMTQGYAQELFTKAATGLGLHPFPRPSGNISVAYTNPYGCSMAPCTYCGFCEWFGCANYSKASPQTCVLPALIRQQTFEARTECEVTKVNLSGDGKMATGVSYVDADGTEWEQPADLVLVCAFSLFNVRLLLLSGIGKPYD
;
A
#
# COMPACT_ATOMS: atom_id res chain seq x y z
N MET A 1 6.69 33.93 1.39
CA MET A 1 7.60 33.47 0.33
C MET A 1 8.22 32.18 0.85
N ALA A 2 8.08 31.09 0.10
CA ALA A 2 8.56 29.77 0.54
C ALA A 2 10.08 29.79 0.78
N ARG A 3 10.53 29.11 1.83
CA ARG A 3 11.95 28.96 2.15
C ARG A 3 12.52 27.82 1.30
N ARG A 4 13.57 28.12 0.53
CA ARG A 4 14.17 27.15 -0.40
C ARG A 4 15.28 26.36 0.30
N LEU A 5 15.21 25.04 0.19
CA LEU A 5 16.19 24.10 0.76
C LEU A 5 17.25 23.69 -0.26
N PRO A 6 18.36 23.08 0.19
CA PRO A 6 19.32 22.44 -0.70
C PRO A 6 18.67 21.35 -1.56
N ARG A 7 19.16 21.19 -2.80
CA ARG A 7 18.66 20.20 -3.76
C ARG A 7 18.94 18.77 -3.30
N LYS A 8 18.01 17.85 -3.58
CA LYS A 8 18.10 16.40 -3.35
C LYS A 8 18.11 15.63 -4.68
N ASP A 9 18.57 14.39 -4.70
CA ASP A 9 18.45 13.55 -5.90
C ASP A 9 16.98 13.20 -6.16
N VAL A 10 16.27 12.81 -5.09
CA VAL A 10 14.88 12.36 -5.18
C VAL A 10 14.05 12.91 -4.04
N VAL A 11 12.85 13.40 -4.35
CA VAL A 11 11.79 13.63 -3.37
C VAL A 11 10.65 12.63 -3.56
N VAL A 12 10.27 11.97 -2.47
CA VAL A 12 9.17 11.00 -2.41
C VAL A 12 8.02 11.59 -1.61
N ILE A 13 6.83 11.62 -2.18
CA ILE A 13 5.64 12.21 -1.56
C ILE A 13 4.82 11.09 -0.93
N GLY A 14 4.80 11.01 0.39
CA GLY A 14 4.15 9.96 1.18
C GLY A 14 5.08 8.79 1.51
N LEU A 15 5.04 8.33 2.76
CA LEU A 15 5.93 7.27 3.28
C LEU A 15 5.17 5.98 3.63
N GLY A 16 4.24 5.58 2.76
CA GLY A 16 3.54 4.28 2.82
C GLY A 16 4.37 3.11 2.24
N TRP A 17 3.71 2.01 1.86
CA TRP A 17 4.39 0.86 1.23
C TRP A 17 5.21 1.27 0.00
N THR A 18 4.60 1.93 -0.98
CA THR A 18 5.29 2.35 -2.21
C THR A 18 6.45 3.30 -1.89
N GLY A 19 6.20 4.33 -1.08
CA GLY A 19 7.19 5.35 -0.75
C GLY A 19 8.38 4.80 0.04
N SER A 20 8.14 3.93 1.01
CA SER A 20 9.21 3.31 1.81
C SER A 20 10.05 2.33 0.98
N ILE A 21 9.42 1.48 0.16
CA ILE A 21 10.14 0.51 -0.68
C ILE A 21 11.02 1.25 -1.68
N VAL A 22 10.46 2.21 -2.42
CA VAL A 22 11.22 2.93 -3.44
C VAL A 22 12.34 3.77 -2.83
N SER A 23 12.10 4.40 -1.67
CA SER A 23 13.13 5.15 -0.95
C SER A 23 14.29 4.25 -0.52
N LEU A 24 14.02 3.02 -0.09
CA LEU A 24 15.07 2.07 0.31
C LEU A 24 15.92 1.64 -0.88
N GLU A 25 15.29 1.31 -2.00
CA GLU A 25 16.01 0.89 -3.20
C GLU A 25 16.89 2.03 -3.75
N LEU A 26 16.37 3.26 -3.77
CA LEU A 26 17.10 4.44 -4.24
C LEU A 26 18.21 4.89 -3.27
N ALA A 27 17.96 4.83 -1.96
CA ALA A 27 19.00 5.16 -0.98
C ALA A 27 20.14 4.12 -1.03
N ARG A 28 19.83 2.84 -1.22
CA ARG A 28 20.84 1.78 -1.40
C ARG A 28 21.65 1.90 -2.69
N SER A 29 21.10 2.54 -3.72
CA SER A 29 21.87 2.86 -4.93
C SER A 29 22.74 4.11 -4.78
N GLY A 30 22.71 4.75 -3.60
CA GLY A 30 23.57 5.89 -3.25
C GLY A 30 22.93 7.26 -3.53
N LEU A 31 21.65 7.31 -3.90
CA LEU A 31 20.94 8.59 -4.10
C LEU A 31 20.56 9.22 -2.76
N ASP A 32 20.62 10.55 -2.69
CA ASP A 32 20.14 11.39 -1.59
C ASP A 32 18.62 11.59 -1.71
N VAL A 33 17.88 10.85 -0.89
CA VAL A 33 16.43 10.72 -0.93
C VAL A 33 15.80 11.41 0.28
N VAL A 34 14.82 12.28 0.03
CA VAL A 34 13.93 12.81 1.06
C VAL A 34 12.51 12.30 0.85
N ALA A 35 11.93 11.69 1.88
CA ALA A 35 10.50 11.40 1.92
C ALA A 35 9.74 12.45 2.73
N ILE A 36 8.66 12.99 2.17
CA ILE A 36 7.81 13.99 2.83
C ILE A 36 6.44 13.35 3.12
N GLU A 37 6.08 13.29 4.40
CA GLU A 37 4.88 12.64 4.91
C GLU A 37 3.97 13.63 5.65
N ARG A 38 2.68 13.66 5.29
CA ARG A 38 1.70 14.61 5.86
C ARG A 38 1.44 14.38 7.34
N GLY A 39 1.51 13.13 7.78
CA GLY A 39 1.17 12.77 9.15
C GLY A 39 2.40 12.51 10.01
N PRO A 40 2.19 12.09 11.26
CA PRO A 40 3.28 11.90 12.21
C PRO A 40 4.10 10.64 11.89
N TRP A 41 5.32 10.61 12.43
CA TRP A 41 6.09 9.37 12.57
C TRP A 41 5.36 8.40 13.49
N ARG A 42 5.44 7.10 13.20
CA ARG A 42 4.86 6.04 14.03
C ARG A 42 5.76 4.82 14.09
N ASP A 43 5.91 4.25 15.27
CA ASP A 43 6.69 3.05 15.53
C ASP A 43 5.87 2.03 16.34
N THR A 44 6.10 0.73 16.09
CA THR A 44 5.47 -0.34 16.84
C THR A 44 5.76 -0.27 18.33
N ALA A 45 7.00 0.03 18.74
CA ALA A 45 7.37 0.06 20.15
C ALA A 45 6.65 1.17 20.93
N THR A 46 6.49 2.35 20.33
CA THR A 46 5.96 3.54 21.00
C THR A 46 4.46 3.68 20.85
N ASP A 47 3.94 3.51 19.63
CA ASP A 47 2.55 3.81 19.30
C ASP A 47 1.62 2.61 19.47
N PHE A 48 2.18 1.40 19.34
CA PHE A 48 1.44 0.14 19.35
C PHE A 48 1.92 -0.82 20.44
N ASN A 49 2.38 -0.29 21.58
CA ASN A 49 2.75 -1.15 22.70
C ASN A 49 1.61 -2.13 23.06
N ILE A 50 1.97 -3.32 23.54
CA ILE A 50 1.03 -4.43 23.78
C ILE A 50 -0.10 -4.09 24.75
N GLY A 51 0.11 -3.12 25.66
CA GLY A 51 -0.89 -2.71 26.64
C GLY A 51 -1.99 -1.80 26.05
N THR A 52 -1.73 -1.10 24.95
CA THR A 52 -2.68 -0.13 24.37
C THR A 52 -3.07 -0.41 22.93
N ALA A 53 -2.40 -1.35 22.25
CA ALA A 53 -2.68 -1.63 20.83
C ALA A 53 -4.11 -2.11 20.56
N ALA A 54 -4.76 -2.75 21.55
CA ALA A 54 -6.14 -3.22 21.49
C ALA A 54 -7.19 -2.16 21.86
N ASP A 55 -6.82 -0.87 21.92
CA ASP A 55 -7.76 0.21 22.27
C ASP A 55 -8.76 0.49 21.14
N GLU A 56 -9.91 -0.18 21.19
CA GLU A 56 -11.01 -0.01 20.22
C GLU A 56 -11.58 1.41 20.23
N LEU A 57 -11.62 2.07 21.39
CA LEU A 57 -12.13 3.45 21.46
C LEU A 57 -11.20 4.38 20.68
N ARG A 58 -9.89 4.23 20.84
CA ARG A 58 -8.88 5.02 20.11
C ARG A 58 -8.93 4.75 18.61
N TYR A 59 -8.93 3.48 18.21
CA TYR A 59 -8.72 3.13 16.80
C TYR A 59 -10.03 2.94 16.02
N ALA A 60 -10.96 2.13 16.52
CA ALA A 60 -12.20 1.81 15.82
C ALA A 60 -13.25 2.93 15.90
N VAL A 61 -13.30 3.68 17.01
CA VAL A 61 -14.31 4.73 17.20
C VAL A 61 -13.75 6.12 16.88
N ARG A 62 -12.54 6.44 17.37
CA ARG A 62 -11.92 7.77 17.22
C ARG A 62 -11.02 7.89 15.99
N HIS A 63 -10.76 6.79 15.30
CA HIS A 63 -10.06 6.77 14.02
C HIS A 63 -8.63 7.37 14.07
N ASP A 64 -7.86 7.06 15.12
CA ASP A 64 -6.54 7.67 15.36
C ASP A 64 -5.46 7.37 14.28
N LEU A 65 -5.61 6.27 13.54
CA LEU A 65 -4.70 5.91 12.44
C LEU A 65 -5.07 6.49 11.08
N PHE A 66 -6.23 7.13 10.99
CA PHE A 66 -6.80 7.57 9.74
C PHE A 66 -6.68 9.09 9.58
N LEU A 67 -6.64 9.53 8.33
CA LEU A 67 -6.63 10.94 7.99
C LEU A 67 -7.92 11.55 8.51
N ARG A 68 -7.83 12.69 9.19
CA ARG A 68 -9.01 13.31 9.80
C ARG A 68 -9.69 14.20 8.75
N PRO A 69 -11.03 14.18 8.61
CA PRO A 69 -11.72 15.13 7.72
C PRO A 69 -11.48 16.61 8.04
N LYS A 70 -11.02 16.92 9.26
CA LYS A 70 -10.60 18.27 9.65
C LYS A 70 -9.27 18.67 8.99
N GLN A 71 -8.36 17.71 8.76
CA GLN A 71 -7.09 17.94 8.08
C GLN A 71 -7.30 17.99 6.56
N GLU A 72 -7.99 16.98 6.01
CA GLU A 72 -8.29 16.90 4.58
C GLU A 72 -9.63 16.19 4.39
N THR A 73 -10.52 16.78 3.58
CA THR A 73 -11.88 16.27 3.36
C THR A 73 -12.15 16.11 1.88
N MET A 74 -13.06 15.19 1.56
CA MET A 74 -13.63 15.09 0.22
C MET A 74 -15.04 15.67 0.23
N THR A 75 -15.46 16.22 -0.90
CA THR A 75 -16.86 16.59 -1.11
C THR A 75 -17.60 15.47 -1.82
N MET A 76 -18.84 15.20 -1.44
CA MET A 76 -19.69 14.21 -2.09
C MET A 76 -21.01 14.82 -2.53
N ARG A 77 -21.52 14.36 -3.67
CA ARG A 77 -22.86 14.64 -4.21
C ARG A 77 -23.47 13.33 -4.69
N ASN A 78 -24.79 13.19 -4.59
CA ASN A 78 -25.47 11.95 -5.02
C ASN A 78 -25.74 11.93 -6.53
N ASN A 79 -25.74 13.11 -7.16
CA ASN A 79 -25.87 13.26 -8.60
C ASN A 79 -25.15 14.54 -9.07
N PRO A 80 -24.87 14.70 -10.39
CA PRO A 80 -24.10 15.83 -10.90
C PRO A 80 -24.71 17.22 -10.69
N SER A 81 -26.04 17.35 -10.56
CA SER A 81 -26.70 18.65 -10.38
C SER A 81 -26.70 19.16 -8.93
N GLN A 82 -26.33 18.30 -7.97
CA GLN A 82 -26.21 18.69 -6.57
C GLN A 82 -24.87 19.38 -6.29
N THR A 83 -24.91 20.41 -5.44
CA THR A 83 -23.72 20.95 -4.80
C THR A 83 -23.05 19.87 -3.96
N ALA A 84 -21.77 19.59 -4.23
CA ALA A 84 -21.01 18.64 -3.45
C ALA A 84 -20.73 19.20 -2.04
N LEU A 85 -21.04 18.43 -1.00
CA LEU A 85 -20.90 18.84 0.40
C LEU A 85 -19.73 18.10 1.07
N PRO A 86 -19.00 18.74 2.00
CA PRO A 86 -17.84 18.13 2.64
C PRO A 86 -18.23 16.96 3.54
N ILE A 87 -17.48 15.87 3.45
CA ILE A 87 -17.58 14.72 4.34
C ILE A 87 -17.01 15.12 5.71
N ARG A 88 -17.81 14.99 6.77
CA ARG A 88 -17.40 15.32 8.15
C ARG A 88 -16.95 14.12 8.97
N LYS A 89 -17.34 12.91 8.55
CA LYS A 89 -16.92 11.64 9.13
C LYS A 89 -16.76 10.63 8.00
N TRP A 90 -15.61 9.95 7.97
CA TRP A 90 -15.41 8.86 7.03
C TRP A 90 -16.37 7.70 7.30
N GLY A 91 -16.87 7.10 6.22
CA GLY A 91 -17.60 5.84 6.25
C GLY A 91 -16.67 4.67 6.00
N SER A 92 -17.02 3.79 5.07
CA SER A 92 -16.20 2.61 4.73
C SER A 92 -14.85 2.94 4.08
N PHE A 93 -14.69 4.14 3.54
CA PHE A 93 -13.41 4.62 3.01
C PHE A 93 -12.60 5.30 4.12
N LEU A 94 -11.57 4.61 4.60
CA LEU A 94 -10.74 5.04 5.72
C LEU A 94 -9.29 5.27 5.25
N PRO A 95 -8.94 6.48 4.77
CA PRO A 95 -7.58 6.80 4.34
C PRO A 95 -6.61 6.79 5.51
N GLY A 96 -5.46 6.13 5.37
CA GLY A 96 -4.40 6.14 6.39
C GLY A 96 -3.74 7.51 6.52
N ASN A 97 -3.16 7.80 7.67
CA ASN A 97 -2.40 9.03 7.94
C ASN A 97 -1.05 8.72 8.55
N GLY A 98 -0.01 9.49 8.22
CA GLY A 98 1.33 9.36 8.76
C GLY A 98 2.14 8.19 8.21
N VAL A 99 3.34 8.04 8.75
CA VAL A 99 4.34 7.09 8.24
C VAL A 99 3.76 5.67 8.23
N GLY A 100 3.96 4.97 7.11
CA GLY A 100 3.38 3.66 6.80
C GLY A 100 2.00 3.69 6.13
N GLY A 101 1.27 4.80 6.25
CA GLY A 101 -0.03 5.01 5.60
C GLY A 101 -1.02 3.87 5.85
N ALA A 102 -1.77 3.49 4.82
CA ALA A 102 -2.76 2.41 4.92
C ALA A 102 -2.15 1.03 5.23
N GLY A 103 -0.86 0.83 4.93
CA GLY A 103 -0.12 -0.39 5.27
C GLY A 103 0.03 -0.63 6.77
N LEU A 104 -0.27 0.36 7.61
CA LEU A 104 -0.26 0.19 9.05
C LEU A 104 -1.56 -0.42 9.59
N HIS A 105 -2.72 -0.04 9.03
CA HIS A 105 -4.05 -0.40 9.56
C HIS A 105 -4.81 -1.40 8.68
N TRP A 106 -4.21 -1.89 7.59
CA TRP A 106 -4.77 -2.94 6.73
C TRP A 106 -4.85 -4.31 7.44
N ASN A 107 -5.54 -5.25 6.78
CA ASN A 107 -5.84 -6.58 7.30
C ASN A 107 -4.72 -7.60 7.01
N GLY A 108 -3.68 -7.21 6.28
CA GLY A 108 -2.63 -8.13 5.82
C GLY A 108 -3.16 -9.20 4.86
N GLN A 109 -4.09 -8.87 3.96
CA GLN A 109 -4.51 -9.80 2.91
C GLN A 109 -3.72 -9.49 1.64
N THR A 110 -3.08 -10.49 1.04
CA THR A 110 -2.15 -10.27 -0.08
C THR A 110 -2.44 -11.23 -1.22
N TRP A 111 -3.24 -10.78 -2.17
CA TRP A 111 -3.56 -11.52 -3.38
C TRP A 111 -2.69 -11.05 -4.54
N ARG A 112 -2.25 -11.99 -5.37
CA ARG A 112 -1.75 -11.68 -6.73
C ARG A 112 -2.95 -11.52 -7.65
N PHE A 113 -2.86 -10.62 -8.63
CA PHE A 113 -3.77 -10.63 -9.78
C PHE A 113 -3.61 -11.96 -10.54
N LEU A 114 -4.68 -12.42 -11.19
CA LEU A 114 -4.66 -13.62 -12.02
C LEU A 114 -4.09 -13.30 -13.40
N PRO A 115 -3.52 -14.29 -14.14
CA PRO A 115 -3.04 -14.07 -15.50
C PRO A 115 -4.07 -13.43 -16.43
N ASP A 116 -5.35 -13.81 -16.29
CA ASP A 116 -6.44 -13.26 -17.08
C ASP A 116 -6.75 -11.78 -16.77
N ASP A 117 -6.47 -11.30 -15.56
CA ASP A 117 -6.69 -9.90 -15.18
C ASP A 117 -5.81 -8.94 -16.01
N PHE A 118 -4.63 -9.39 -16.43
CA PHE A 118 -3.72 -8.62 -17.28
C PHE A 118 -4.21 -8.50 -18.72
N ARG A 119 -5.08 -9.42 -19.15
CA ARG A 119 -5.69 -9.46 -20.49
C ARG A 119 -7.21 -9.34 -20.42
N ILE A 120 -7.72 -8.59 -19.45
CA ILE A 120 -9.14 -8.60 -19.10
C ILE A 120 -10.04 -8.22 -20.28
N ARG A 121 -9.63 -7.29 -21.15
CA ARG A 121 -10.40 -6.91 -22.33
C ARG A 121 -10.41 -8.07 -23.31
N SER A 122 -9.24 -8.58 -23.67
CA SER A 122 -9.10 -9.69 -24.61
C SER A 122 -9.85 -10.93 -24.13
N HIS A 123 -9.70 -11.30 -22.85
CA HIS A 123 -10.38 -12.43 -22.22
C HIS A 123 -11.92 -12.31 -22.29
N ILE A 124 -12.46 -11.12 -22.00
CA ILE A 124 -13.91 -10.87 -22.10
C ILE A 124 -14.39 -11.04 -23.54
N VAL A 125 -13.69 -10.45 -24.51
CA VAL A 125 -14.08 -10.51 -25.94
C VAL A 125 -14.00 -11.95 -26.47
N GLU A 126 -12.94 -12.70 -26.14
CA GLU A 126 -12.78 -14.10 -26.55
C GLU A 126 -13.89 -15.00 -26.00
N ARG A 127 -14.32 -14.75 -24.75
CA ARG A 127 -15.29 -15.60 -24.06
C ARG A 127 -16.75 -15.26 -24.36
N TYR A 128 -17.06 -13.97 -24.51
CA TYR A 128 -18.43 -13.46 -24.53
C TYR A 128 -18.77 -12.64 -25.78
N GLY A 129 -17.80 -12.41 -26.67
CA GLY A 129 -17.97 -11.54 -27.83
C GLY A 129 -17.76 -10.06 -27.51
N SER A 130 -17.49 -9.27 -28.54
CA SER A 130 -17.23 -7.82 -28.40
C SER A 130 -18.45 -7.00 -28.00
N GLU A 131 -19.65 -7.53 -28.25
CA GLU A 131 -20.95 -6.90 -28.00
C GLU A 131 -21.23 -6.69 -26.51
N ILE A 132 -20.57 -7.44 -25.62
CA ILE A 132 -20.70 -7.27 -24.16
C ILE A 132 -19.98 -6.02 -23.65
N LEU A 133 -19.16 -5.39 -24.49
CA LEU A 133 -18.47 -4.13 -24.23
C LEU A 133 -19.07 -2.98 -25.07
N PRO A 134 -20.36 -2.64 -24.89
CA PRO A 134 -21.01 -1.63 -25.72
C PRO A 134 -20.48 -0.22 -25.42
N GLY A 135 -20.51 0.65 -26.43
CA GLY A 135 -20.21 2.08 -26.30
C GLY A 135 -18.78 2.39 -25.85
N GLU A 136 -18.59 3.57 -25.27
CA GLU A 136 -17.32 3.97 -24.67
C GLU A 136 -17.08 3.16 -23.39
N ASN A 137 -16.10 2.26 -23.43
CA ASN A 137 -15.68 1.48 -22.28
C ASN A 137 -14.16 1.63 -22.05
N HIS A 138 -13.77 1.77 -20.78
CA HIS A 138 -12.38 1.94 -20.36
C HIS A 138 -11.69 0.62 -19.98
N ILE A 139 -12.32 -0.52 -20.26
CA ILE A 139 -11.73 -1.84 -20.02
C ILE A 139 -10.66 -2.07 -21.08
N GLN A 140 -9.42 -2.21 -20.62
CA GLN A 140 -8.23 -2.38 -21.43
C GLN A 140 -7.33 -3.46 -20.83
N ASP A 141 -6.54 -4.09 -21.68
CA ASP A 141 -5.46 -4.96 -21.24
C ASP A 141 -4.35 -4.13 -20.61
N TRP A 142 -3.63 -4.74 -19.67
CA TRP A 142 -2.47 -4.12 -19.06
C TRP A 142 -1.32 -4.12 -20.06
N PRO A 143 -0.46 -3.09 -20.05
CA PRO A 143 0.72 -3.03 -20.92
C PRO A 143 1.87 -3.93 -20.44
N VAL A 144 1.62 -4.80 -19.46
CA VAL A 144 2.56 -5.77 -18.88
C VAL A 144 1.82 -7.10 -18.64
N SER A 145 2.54 -8.22 -18.69
CA SER A 145 1.98 -9.54 -18.43
C SER A 145 2.09 -9.96 -16.96
N TYR A 146 1.40 -11.05 -16.60
CA TYR A 146 1.56 -11.68 -15.29
C TYR A 146 3.00 -12.16 -15.08
N GLU A 147 3.60 -12.77 -16.10
CA GLU A 147 4.97 -13.29 -16.06
C GLU A 147 6.01 -12.18 -15.85
N GLU A 148 5.76 -10.99 -16.42
CA GLU A 148 6.59 -9.81 -16.19
C GLU A 148 6.48 -9.30 -14.74
N LEU A 149 5.30 -9.42 -14.11
CA LEU A 149 5.10 -9.00 -12.71
C LEU A 149 5.39 -10.08 -11.66
N GLU A 150 5.41 -11.36 -12.02
CA GLU A 150 5.61 -12.50 -11.11
C GLU A 150 6.85 -12.33 -10.21
N PRO A 151 8.03 -11.93 -10.72
CA PRO A 151 9.22 -11.76 -9.89
C PRO A 151 9.06 -10.64 -8.84
N TYR A 152 8.24 -9.63 -9.14
CA TYR A 152 7.98 -8.52 -8.22
C TYR A 152 6.94 -8.89 -7.17
N TYR A 153 5.95 -9.72 -7.52
CA TYR A 153 5.06 -10.33 -6.53
C TYR A 153 5.85 -11.22 -5.55
N ASP A 154 6.73 -12.09 -6.05
CA ASP A 154 7.60 -12.91 -5.21
C ASP A 154 8.48 -12.04 -4.31
N LYS A 155 9.17 -11.04 -4.87
CA LYS A 155 10.01 -10.12 -4.07
C LYS A 155 9.20 -9.45 -2.96
N PHE A 156 8.01 -8.93 -3.27
CA PHE A 156 7.16 -8.30 -2.26
C PHE A 156 6.73 -9.29 -1.18
N GLU A 157 6.31 -10.49 -1.55
CA GLU A 157 5.86 -11.51 -0.59
C GLU A 157 6.98 -11.90 0.38
N TYR A 158 8.21 -12.06 -0.12
CA TYR A 158 9.37 -12.36 0.72
C TYR A 158 9.79 -11.17 1.59
N VAL A 159 9.65 -9.94 1.12
CA VAL A 159 9.87 -8.72 1.94
C VAL A 159 8.81 -8.62 3.04
N ALA A 160 7.55 -8.88 2.72
CA ALA A 160 6.43 -8.83 3.67
C ALA A 160 6.32 -10.08 4.56
N GLY A 161 7.06 -11.15 4.27
CA GLY A 161 6.98 -12.43 4.99
C GLY A 161 5.59 -13.04 4.95
N ILE A 162 4.99 -13.12 3.76
CA ILE A 162 3.63 -13.60 3.58
C ILE A 162 3.51 -15.09 3.93
N SER A 163 2.57 -15.38 4.82
CA SER A 163 2.17 -16.74 5.20
C SER A 163 1.13 -17.28 4.24
N GLY A 164 1.39 -18.43 3.63
CA GLY A 164 0.44 -19.05 2.71
C GLY A 164 0.88 -20.40 2.21
N LYS A 165 0.07 -20.99 1.31
CA LYS A 165 0.42 -22.19 0.56
C LYS A 165 0.20 -21.95 -0.93
N ALA A 166 1.26 -22.03 -1.73
CA ALA A 166 1.12 -21.97 -3.17
C ALA A 166 0.28 -23.17 -3.66
N GLY A 167 -0.66 -22.91 -4.56
CA GLY A 167 -1.44 -23.90 -5.31
C GLY A 167 -0.96 -24.08 -6.74
N ASN A 168 -0.10 -23.21 -7.27
CA ASN A 168 0.53 -23.40 -8.59
C ASN A 168 2.00 -22.95 -8.56
N VAL A 169 2.94 -23.90 -8.64
CA VAL A 169 4.39 -23.62 -8.68
C VAL A 169 4.94 -24.12 -10.00
N LYS A 170 5.43 -23.20 -10.83
CA LYS A 170 5.99 -23.50 -12.17
C LYS A 170 5.04 -24.32 -13.06
N GLY A 171 3.73 -24.10 -12.93
CA GLY A 171 2.69 -24.83 -13.68
C GLY A 171 2.25 -26.13 -13.02
N GLU A 172 2.87 -26.57 -11.93
CA GLU A 172 2.50 -27.76 -11.19
C GLU A 172 1.52 -27.42 -10.06
N ILE A 173 0.33 -28.00 -10.14
CA ILE A 173 -0.72 -27.79 -9.12
C ILE A 173 -0.33 -28.46 -7.81
N GLN A 174 -0.34 -27.67 -6.74
CA GLN A 174 0.05 -28.09 -5.40
C GLN A 174 -1.20 -28.34 -4.55
N SER A 175 -1.23 -29.48 -3.85
CA SER A 175 -2.32 -29.78 -2.93
C SER A 175 -2.34 -28.82 -1.74
N GLY A 176 -3.54 -28.39 -1.34
CA GLY A 176 -3.78 -27.49 -0.21
C GLY A 176 -3.56 -26.00 -0.50
N GLY A 177 -3.13 -25.61 -1.70
CA GLY A 177 -3.09 -24.21 -2.14
C GLY A 177 -4.24 -23.85 -3.08
N ASN A 178 -4.25 -22.63 -3.61
CA ASN A 178 -5.22 -22.19 -4.62
C ASN A 178 -4.90 -22.78 -6.01
N PRO A 179 -5.65 -23.76 -6.54
CA PRO A 179 -5.32 -24.35 -7.84
C PRO A 179 -5.58 -23.40 -9.02
N PHE A 180 -6.25 -22.26 -8.79
CA PHE A 180 -6.62 -21.28 -9.81
C PHE A 180 -5.68 -20.07 -9.86
N GLU A 181 -4.64 -20.01 -9.01
CA GLU A 181 -3.69 -18.90 -9.07
C GLU A 181 -2.73 -19.01 -10.27
N GLY A 182 -2.20 -17.87 -10.70
CA GLY A 182 -1.13 -17.82 -11.69
C GLY A 182 0.12 -18.56 -11.22
N ALA A 183 0.90 -19.10 -12.16
CA ALA A 183 2.08 -19.89 -11.84
C ALA A 183 3.15 -19.07 -11.13
N ARG A 184 3.60 -19.56 -9.97
CA ARG A 184 4.62 -18.89 -9.16
C ARG A 184 5.98 -19.54 -9.36
N SER A 185 7.04 -18.77 -9.18
CA SER A 185 8.41 -19.29 -9.27
C SER A 185 8.77 -20.22 -8.09
N ARG A 186 8.19 -19.96 -6.91
CA ARG A 186 8.40 -20.73 -5.66
C ARG A 186 7.23 -20.55 -4.67
N ASP A 187 7.26 -21.32 -3.58
CA ASP A 187 6.26 -21.23 -2.49
C ASP A 187 6.43 -19.95 -1.65
N TYR A 188 5.43 -19.66 -0.80
CA TYR A 188 5.45 -18.55 0.15
C TYR A 188 6.64 -18.63 1.13
N PRO A 189 7.14 -17.48 1.63
CA PRO A 189 8.28 -17.45 2.56
C PRO A 189 7.99 -18.11 3.92
N THR A 190 6.73 -18.12 4.36
CA THR A 190 6.30 -18.75 5.61
C THR A 190 5.07 -19.63 5.38
N PRO A 191 4.86 -20.71 6.18
CA PRO A 191 3.72 -21.60 6.03
C PRO A 191 2.40 -20.87 6.32
N PRO A 192 1.24 -21.42 5.94
CA PRO A 192 -0.05 -20.85 6.26
C PRO A 192 -0.24 -20.58 7.76
N MET A 193 -1.08 -19.60 8.07
CA MET A 193 -1.58 -19.41 9.43
C MET A 193 -2.31 -20.67 9.91
N THR A 194 -2.12 -21.04 11.18
CA THR A 194 -2.95 -22.04 11.87
C THR A 194 -4.43 -21.71 11.70
N GLN A 195 -5.21 -22.69 11.24
CA GLN A 195 -6.64 -22.53 11.04
C GLN A 195 -7.39 -22.78 12.35
N GLY A 196 -8.37 -21.93 12.64
CA GLY A 196 -9.29 -22.13 13.77
C GLY A 196 -10.44 -23.06 13.40
N TYR A 197 -11.19 -23.49 14.41
CA TYR A 197 -12.32 -24.43 14.28
C TYR A 197 -13.33 -24.07 13.17
N ALA A 198 -13.73 -22.79 13.07
CA ALA A 198 -14.66 -22.35 12.04
C ALA A 198 -14.12 -22.52 10.60
N GLN A 199 -12.81 -22.32 10.41
CA GLN A 199 -12.15 -22.50 9.12
C GLN A 199 -12.00 -23.98 8.77
N GLU A 200 -11.74 -24.84 9.76
CA GLU A 200 -11.73 -26.30 9.56
C GLU A 200 -13.11 -26.83 9.16
N LEU A 201 -14.18 -26.36 9.82
CA LEU A 201 -15.56 -26.71 9.43
C LEU A 201 -15.87 -26.26 8.00
N PHE A 202 -15.50 -25.03 7.64
CA PHE A 202 -15.67 -24.51 6.28
C PHE A 202 -14.92 -25.35 5.27
N THR A 203 -13.65 -25.67 5.55
CA THR A 203 -12.80 -26.51 4.69
C THR A 203 -13.43 -27.88 4.49
N LYS A 204 -13.85 -28.55 5.56
CA LYS A 204 -14.51 -29.85 5.50
C LYS A 204 -15.80 -29.81 4.66
N ALA A 205 -16.65 -28.81 4.88
CA ALA A 205 -17.90 -28.66 4.14
C ALA A 205 -17.66 -28.41 2.65
N ALA A 206 -16.77 -27.48 2.32
CA ALA A 206 -16.44 -27.14 0.93
C ALA A 206 -15.79 -28.33 0.19
N THR A 207 -14.82 -28.99 0.81
CA THR A 207 -14.21 -30.21 0.25
C THR A 207 -15.24 -31.33 0.08
N GLY A 208 -16.17 -31.50 1.03
CA GLY A 208 -17.25 -32.49 0.92
C GLY A 208 -18.22 -32.23 -0.24
N LEU A 209 -18.29 -31.00 -0.73
CA LEU A 209 -19.04 -30.61 -1.94
C LEU A 209 -18.20 -30.67 -3.23
N GLY A 210 -16.95 -31.13 -3.16
CA GLY A 210 -16.03 -31.16 -4.29
C GLY A 210 -15.44 -29.79 -4.66
N LEU A 211 -15.54 -28.79 -3.78
CA LEU A 211 -14.92 -27.48 -3.98
C LEU A 211 -13.45 -27.47 -3.51
N HIS A 212 -12.74 -26.39 -3.82
CA HIS A 212 -11.29 -26.24 -3.58
C HIS A 212 -11.00 -25.15 -2.53
N PRO A 213 -11.33 -25.34 -1.24
CA PRO A 213 -10.93 -24.40 -0.19
C PRO A 213 -9.41 -24.41 -0.01
N PHE A 214 -8.83 -23.25 0.30
CA PHE A 214 -7.40 -23.08 0.54
C PHE A 214 -7.16 -21.98 1.59
N PRO A 215 -6.01 -21.99 2.29
CA PRO A 215 -5.68 -20.95 3.26
C PRO A 215 -5.37 -19.63 2.53
N ARG A 216 -6.02 -18.55 2.96
CA ARG A 216 -5.79 -17.21 2.41
C ARG A 216 -4.34 -16.77 2.66
N PRO A 217 -3.62 -16.24 1.64
CA PRO A 217 -2.31 -15.62 1.85
C PRO A 217 -2.42 -14.39 2.76
N SER A 218 -1.54 -14.34 3.75
CA SER A 218 -1.62 -13.40 4.85
C SER A 218 -0.28 -12.74 5.14
N GLY A 219 -0.27 -11.41 5.22
CA GLY A 219 0.81 -10.61 5.80
C GLY A 219 0.86 -10.67 7.32
N ASN A 220 0.14 -11.60 7.96
CA ASN A 220 0.41 -12.02 9.32
C ASN A 220 1.37 -13.20 9.28
N ILE A 221 2.47 -13.09 10.02
CA ILE A 221 3.58 -14.03 9.91
C ILE A 221 3.36 -15.21 10.85
N SER A 222 3.38 -16.43 10.31
CA SER A 222 3.05 -17.66 11.05
C SER A 222 4.20 -18.16 11.94
N VAL A 223 5.45 -17.87 11.55
CA VAL A 223 6.68 -18.30 12.23
C VAL A 223 7.69 -17.17 12.25
N ALA A 224 8.61 -17.13 13.22
CA ALA A 224 9.66 -16.11 13.23
C ALA A 224 10.40 -16.07 11.88
N TYR A 225 10.56 -14.89 11.31
CA TYR A 225 11.11 -14.72 9.97
C TYR A 225 11.95 -13.44 9.89
N THR A 226 13.05 -13.50 9.15
CA THR A 226 13.84 -12.32 8.79
C THR A 226 13.78 -12.14 7.29
N ASN A 227 13.31 -10.98 6.85
CA ASN A 227 13.10 -10.73 5.43
C ASN A 227 14.40 -10.41 4.69
N PRO A 228 14.40 -10.33 3.34
CA PRO A 228 15.58 -10.00 2.55
C PRO A 228 16.22 -8.62 2.85
N TYR A 229 15.53 -7.73 3.56
CA TYR A 229 16.07 -6.45 4.02
C TYR A 229 16.74 -6.53 5.40
N GLY A 230 16.75 -7.70 6.02
CA GLY A 230 17.30 -7.92 7.36
C GLY A 230 16.36 -7.46 8.48
N CYS A 231 15.07 -7.28 8.19
CA CYS A 231 14.07 -6.93 9.20
C CYS A 231 13.50 -8.22 9.82
N SER A 232 13.67 -8.38 11.13
CA SER A 232 13.14 -9.52 11.87
C SER A 232 11.71 -9.27 12.32
N MET A 233 10.88 -10.30 12.20
CA MET A 233 9.46 -10.24 12.47
C MET A 233 9.05 -11.44 13.33
N ALA A 234 8.22 -11.20 14.33
CA ALA A 234 7.81 -12.22 15.28
C ALA A 234 6.55 -12.98 14.80
N PRO A 235 6.38 -14.26 15.17
CA PRO A 235 5.17 -15.00 14.84
C PRO A 235 3.92 -14.34 15.45
N CYS A 236 2.82 -14.39 14.72
CA CYS A 236 1.53 -13.85 15.13
C CYS A 236 1.03 -14.54 16.42
N THR A 237 0.58 -13.72 17.37
CA THR A 237 0.00 -14.18 18.65
C THR A 237 -1.51 -14.36 18.59
N TYR A 238 -2.13 -14.20 17.41
CA TYR A 238 -3.58 -14.33 17.21
C TYR A 238 -4.43 -13.42 18.11
N CYS A 239 -3.95 -12.19 18.37
CA CYS A 239 -4.60 -11.25 19.29
C CYS A 239 -5.96 -10.68 18.81
N GLY A 240 -6.30 -10.83 17.53
CA GLY A 240 -7.58 -10.34 16.96
C GLY A 240 -7.56 -8.88 16.47
N PHE A 241 -6.51 -8.10 16.74
CA PHE A 241 -6.44 -6.67 16.41
C PHE A 241 -5.55 -6.39 15.19
N CYS A 242 -6.08 -6.66 13.99
CA CYS A 242 -5.38 -6.38 12.73
C CYS A 242 -6.01 -5.23 11.96
N GLU A 243 -7.28 -5.36 11.60
CA GLU A 243 -8.06 -4.37 10.86
C GLU A 243 -8.25 -3.11 11.70
N TRP A 244 -7.82 -1.95 11.22
CA TRP A 244 -7.89 -0.66 11.92
C TRP A 244 -6.88 -0.46 13.05
N PHE A 245 -6.09 -1.48 13.39
CA PHE A 245 -5.11 -1.45 14.49
C PHE A 245 -3.68 -1.56 13.97
N GLY A 246 -2.74 -0.96 14.68
CA GLY A 246 -1.31 -1.26 14.52
C GLY A 246 -0.97 -2.58 15.22
N CYS A 247 -0.02 -3.34 14.68
CA CYS A 247 0.40 -4.60 15.30
C CYS A 247 1.43 -4.33 16.41
N ALA A 248 1.14 -4.82 17.61
CA ALA A 248 2.02 -4.68 18.78
C ALA A 248 3.23 -5.62 18.80
N ASN A 249 3.21 -6.65 17.97
CA ASN A 249 4.16 -7.77 18.04
C ASN A 249 5.08 -7.86 16.82
N TYR A 250 5.10 -6.83 15.95
CA TYR A 250 5.85 -6.87 14.68
C TYR A 250 5.44 -8.02 13.75
N SER A 251 4.28 -8.64 13.99
CA SER A 251 3.82 -9.84 13.26
C SER A 251 2.95 -9.55 12.04
N LYS A 252 2.42 -8.32 11.94
CA LYS A 252 1.71 -7.86 10.75
C LYS A 252 2.70 -7.09 9.88
N ALA A 253 2.81 -7.51 8.63
CA ALA A 253 3.57 -6.81 7.63
C ALA A 253 3.06 -5.38 7.51
N SER A 254 3.97 -4.42 7.64
CA SER A 254 3.74 -3.00 7.41
C SER A 254 5.07 -2.37 6.98
N PRO A 255 5.09 -1.14 6.46
CA PRO A 255 6.35 -0.44 6.24
C PRO A 255 7.21 -0.38 7.50
N GLN A 256 6.61 -0.17 8.68
CA GLN A 256 7.30 -0.14 9.98
C GLN A 256 8.02 -1.44 10.32
N THR A 257 7.45 -2.59 9.97
CA THR A 257 8.03 -3.89 10.33
C THR A 257 8.94 -4.42 9.23
N CYS A 258 8.62 -4.16 7.96
CA CYS A 258 9.28 -4.81 6.83
C CYS A 258 10.36 -3.95 6.14
N VAL A 259 10.27 -2.62 6.19
CA VAL A 259 11.09 -1.73 5.32
C VAL A 259 11.80 -0.64 6.10
N LEU A 260 11.07 0.12 6.92
CA LEU A 260 11.58 1.28 7.64
C LEU A 260 12.81 0.98 8.50
N PRO A 261 12.91 -0.16 9.21
CA PRO A 261 14.10 -0.46 10.00
C PRO A 261 15.37 -0.48 9.14
N ALA A 262 15.29 -1.00 7.90
CA ALA A 262 16.41 -0.99 6.96
C ALA A 262 16.64 0.39 6.31
N LEU A 263 15.55 1.11 6.03
CA LEU A 263 15.57 2.43 5.37
C LEU A 263 16.19 3.51 6.25
N ILE A 264 15.79 3.63 7.52
CA ILE A 264 16.28 4.69 8.40
C ILE A 264 17.77 4.56 8.74
N ARG A 265 18.38 3.41 8.44
CA ARG A 265 19.83 3.18 8.58
C ARG A 265 20.63 3.65 7.37
N GLN A 266 19.98 4.00 6.26
CA GLN A 266 20.66 4.53 5.08
C GLN A 266 21.10 5.97 5.34
N GLN A 267 22.37 6.28 5.15
CA GLN A 267 22.92 7.62 5.39
C GLN A 267 22.41 8.67 4.40
N THR A 268 21.96 8.22 3.23
CA THR A 268 21.43 9.06 2.14
C THR A 268 19.91 9.16 2.17
N PHE A 269 19.26 8.81 3.29
CA PHE A 269 17.82 8.92 3.45
C PHE A 269 17.47 9.85 4.60
N GLU A 270 16.51 10.73 4.36
CA GLU A 270 15.83 11.50 5.40
C GLU A 270 14.31 11.44 5.23
N ALA A 271 13.59 11.48 6.35
CA ALA A 271 12.14 11.60 6.36
C ALA A 271 11.74 12.90 7.05
N ARG A 272 10.77 13.62 6.49
CA ARG A 272 10.14 14.80 7.07
C ARG A 272 8.67 14.53 7.26
N THR A 273 8.26 14.38 8.50
CA THR A 273 6.88 14.12 8.90
C THR A 273 6.14 15.41 9.24
N GLU A 274 4.81 15.33 9.35
CA GLU A 274 3.95 16.50 9.59
C GLU A 274 4.18 17.61 8.55
N CYS A 275 4.46 17.19 7.30
CA CYS A 275 4.75 18.04 6.16
C CYS A 275 3.83 17.67 5.00
N GLU A 276 2.95 18.57 4.58
CA GLU A 276 2.02 18.33 3.49
C GLU A 276 2.50 18.97 2.18
N VAL A 277 2.81 18.12 1.19
CA VAL A 277 3.13 18.59 -0.16
C VAL A 277 1.89 19.17 -0.82
N THR A 278 1.97 20.43 -1.23
CA THR A 278 0.87 21.18 -1.82
C THR A 278 0.99 21.29 -3.33
N LYS A 279 2.21 21.17 -3.88
CA LYS A 279 2.46 21.32 -5.32
C LYS A 279 3.73 20.58 -5.77
N VAL A 280 3.67 19.97 -6.94
CA VAL A 280 4.85 19.59 -7.74
C VAL A 280 5.28 20.80 -8.56
N ASN A 281 6.51 21.23 -8.39
CA ASN A 281 7.04 22.41 -9.07
C ASN A 281 7.56 22.00 -10.46
N LEU A 282 7.21 22.79 -11.48
CA LEU A 282 7.60 22.55 -12.86
C LEU A 282 8.60 23.61 -13.34
N SER A 283 9.42 23.25 -14.32
CA SER A 283 10.25 24.18 -15.09
C SER A 283 9.39 25.27 -15.74
N GLY A 284 10.02 26.38 -16.16
CA GLY A 284 9.30 27.50 -16.77
C GLY A 284 8.51 27.16 -18.04
N ASP A 285 8.89 26.08 -18.74
CA ASP A 285 8.18 25.54 -19.91
C ASP A 285 7.14 24.46 -19.56
N GLY A 286 7.00 24.11 -18.27
CA GLY A 286 6.04 23.13 -17.77
C GLY A 286 6.38 21.66 -18.06
N LYS A 287 7.54 21.36 -18.63
CA LYS A 287 7.86 20.00 -19.12
C LYS A 287 8.55 19.09 -18.12
N MET A 288 9.24 19.67 -17.12
CA MET A 288 10.03 18.91 -16.16
C MET A 288 9.63 19.26 -14.74
N ALA A 289 9.49 18.25 -13.88
CA ALA A 289 9.44 18.47 -12.44
C ALA A 289 10.80 18.96 -11.94
N THR A 290 10.80 19.90 -11.00
CA THR A 290 12.02 20.54 -10.45
C THR A 290 12.10 20.41 -8.92
N GLY A 291 11.11 19.78 -8.31
CA GLY A 291 10.97 19.64 -6.86
C GLY A 291 9.53 19.74 -6.43
N VAL A 292 9.32 20.01 -5.14
CA VAL A 292 8.00 20.15 -4.54
C VAL A 292 7.93 21.36 -3.60
N SER A 293 6.75 21.92 -3.48
CA SER A 293 6.42 22.88 -2.41
C SER A 293 5.56 22.18 -1.36
N TYR A 294 5.85 22.44 -0.10
CA TYR A 294 5.13 21.83 1.03
C TYR A 294 5.00 22.80 2.20
N VAL A 295 4.09 22.48 3.12
CA VAL A 295 3.86 23.23 4.36
C VAL A 295 4.13 22.32 5.55
N ASP A 296 4.86 22.82 6.56
CA ASP A 296 5.11 22.08 7.80
C ASP A 296 4.04 22.34 8.87
N ALA A 297 4.17 21.69 10.03
CA ALA A 297 3.25 21.83 11.16
C ALA A 297 3.12 23.26 11.71
N ASP A 298 4.14 24.11 11.52
CA ASP A 298 4.14 25.51 11.94
C ASP A 298 3.49 26.44 10.89
N GLY A 299 3.05 25.88 9.77
CA GLY A 299 2.49 26.64 8.65
C GLY A 299 3.56 27.32 7.79
N THR A 300 4.83 26.94 7.94
CA THR A 300 5.92 27.47 7.10
C THR A 300 5.91 26.79 5.74
N GLU A 301 5.92 27.59 4.69
CA GLU A 301 6.07 27.12 3.32
C GLU A 301 7.54 26.86 2.97
N TRP A 302 7.80 25.71 2.38
CA TRP A 302 9.12 25.27 1.94
C TRP A 302 9.12 24.85 0.48
N GLU A 303 10.26 25.04 -0.18
CA GLU A 303 10.56 24.47 -1.49
C GLU A 303 11.71 23.47 -1.34
N GLN A 304 11.49 22.23 -1.78
CA GLN A 304 12.50 21.18 -1.87
C GLN A 304 12.80 20.89 -3.34
N PRO A 305 13.88 21.47 -3.90
CA PRO A 305 14.35 21.11 -5.24
C PRO A 305 14.78 19.64 -5.29
N ALA A 306 14.45 18.96 -6.38
CA ALA A 306 14.86 17.58 -6.63
C ALA A 306 14.90 17.26 -8.13
N ASP A 307 15.76 16.32 -8.52
CA ASP A 307 15.87 15.88 -9.92
C ASP A 307 14.76 14.89 -10.29
N LEU A 308 14.30 14.09 -9.33
CA LEU A 308 13.16 13.18 -9.47
C LEU A 308 12.10 13.45 -8.40
N VAL A 309 10.84 13.45 -8.81
CA VAL A 309 9.66 13.58 -7.94
C VAL A 309 8.82 12.31 -8.05
N LEU A 310 8.70 11.55 -6.96
CA LEU A 310 7.91 10.32 -6.92
C LEU A 310 6.63 10.52 -6.10
N VAL A 311 5.48 10.38 -6.75
CA VAL A 311 4.16 10.63 -6.11
C VAL A 311 3.61 9.33 -5.52
N CYS A 312 3.69 9.16 -4.20
CA CYS A 312 3.34 7.95 -3.46
C CYS A 312 2.28 8.18 -2.36
N ALA A 313 1.40 9.17 -2.55
CA ALA A 313 0.52 9.74 -1.53
C ALA A 313 -0.84 9.05 -1.36
N PHE A 314 -1.06 7.87 -1.98
CA PHE A 314 -2.36 7.20 -2.23
C PHE A 314 -3.07 7.70 -3.50
N SER A 315 -3.73 6.80 -4.25
CA SER A 315 -4.24 7.06 -5.61
C SER A 315 -5.11 8.33 -5.70
N LEU A 316 -6.03 8.52 -4.76
CA LEU A 316 -6.86 9.72 -4.69
C LEU A 316 -6.03 11.00 -4.53
N PHE A 317 -5.07 11.01 -3.62
CA PHE A 317 -4.24 12.19 -3.34
C PHE A 317 -3.17 12.41 -4.40
N ASN A 318 -2.70 11.35 -5.07
CA ASN A 318 -1.86 11.46 -6.26
C ASN A 318 -2.59 12.25 -7.34
N VAL A 319 -3.81 11.84 -7.71
CA VAL A 319 -4.61 12.52 -8.74
C VAL A 319 -4.86 13.96 -8.35
N ARG A 320 -5.32 14.22 -7.12
CA ARG A 320 -5.55 15.59 -6.64
C ARG A 320 -4.29 16.45 -6.72
N LEU A 321 -3.15 15.96 -6.23
CA LEU A 321 -1.90 16.71 -6.24
C LEU A 321 -1.44 17.02 -7.67
N LEU A 322 -1.53 16.05 -8.58
CA LEU A 322 -1.18 16.26 -9.98
C LEU A 322 -2.07 17.34 -10.61
N LEU A 323 -3.39 17.28 -10.41
CA LEU A 323 -4.32 18.29 -10.91
C LEU A 323 -4.07 19.69 -10.32
N LEU A 324 -3.84 19.79 -9.00
CA LEU A 324 -3.48 21.06 -8.35
C LEU A 324 -2.13 21.61 -8.84
N SER A 325 -1.25 20.74 -9.31
CA SER A 325 0.05 21.10 -9.88
C SER A 325 -0.02 21.44 -11.37
N GLY A 326 -1.20 21.32 -12.00
CA GLY A 326 -1.37 21.52 -13.44
C GLY A 326 -0.78 20.38 -14.30
N ILE A 327 -0.63 19.18 -13.72
CA ILE A 327 -0.09 18.00 -14.39
C ILE A 327 -1.24 17.06 -14.78
N GLY A 328 -1.31 16.71 -16.06
CA GLY A 328 -2.38 15.89 -16.62
C GLY A 328 -3.57 16.72 -17.10
N LYS A 329 -4.55 16.05 -17.71
CA LYS A 329 -5.80 16.66 -18.19
C LYS A 329 -6.95 16.12 -17.34
N PRO A 330 -7.70 16.97 -16.60
CA PRO A 330 -8.93 16.53 -15.97
C PRO A 330 -9.88 15.93 -17.01
N TYR A 331 -10.52 14.81 -16.67
CA TYR A 331 -11.67 14.32 -17.43
C TYR A 331 -12.87 15.24 -17.13
N ASP A 332 -13.73 15.43 -18.14
CA ASP A 332 -15.05 16.05 -17.98
C ASP A 332 -16.00 15.04 -17.33
#